data_AF-A0A930WZW0-F1
#
_entry.id   AF-A0A930WZW0-F1
#
_cell.length_a   1.000
_cell.length_b   1.000
_cell.length_c   1.000
_cell.angle_alpha   90.00
_cell.angle_beta   90.00
_cell.angle_gamma   90.00
#
_symmetry.space_group_name_H-M   'P 1'
#
loop_
_entity.id
_entity.type
_entity.pdbx_description
1 polymer ?
#
loop_
_entity_poly.entity_id
_entity_poly.type
_entity_poly.pdbx_seq_one_letter_code
_entity_poly.pdbx_strand_id
1 'polypeptide(L)'
;YMMVDGTSTTVTLDHKAERIVDVGPNVADLVSELAGDSVVATTAAPYQVTNTIKQRVAPDVNAIVALKPDIVIIEDGAESIELVSPLREKGVKVALLREPATVKDVEDQTRNVGKLLGRESKADSLIATMMNYIRDTESLRFAHRDDPKQTVAVYNENGLYGKPKTLIADMLTYVGVDNAAAKIGVKQSNFGTKADLIKADPDVIIVPIDIHAPDYNRDAIYANYYNDPALANLKAIKNKKVAIV
;
A
#
# COMPACT_ATOMS: atom_id res chain seq x y z
N TYR A 1 -22.94 -9.17 7.37
CA TYR A 1 -22.11 -8.05 6.87
C TYR A 1 -21.60 -7.26 8.06
N MET A 2 -20.48 -7.67 8.66
CA MET A 2 -19.97 -7.03 9.87
C MET A 2 -18.44 -7.11 9.95
N MET A 3 -17.81 -6.04 10.44
CA MET A 3 -16.42 -6.05 10.87
C MET A 3 -16.19 -5.04 12.01
N VAL A 4 -15.07 -5.18 12.72
CA VAL A 4 -14.54 -4.11 13.58
C VAL A 4 -13.53 -3.33 12.74
N ASP A 5 -13.69 -2.01 12.68
CA ASP A 5 -12.85 -1.15 11.86
C ASP A 5 -11.62 -0.62 12.61
N GLY A 6 -10.82 0.20 11.92
CA GLY A 6 -9.61 0.83 12.43
C GLY A 6 -9.81 1.79 13.60
N THR A 7 -11.05 2.18 13.90
CA THR A 7 -11.41 2.99 15.07
C THR A 7 -11.92 2.14 16.24
N SER A 8 -11.80 0.81 16.13
CA SER A 8 -12.42 -0.16 17.05
C SER A 8 -13.96 -0.08 17.07
N THR A 9 -14.57 0.46 16.01
CA THR A 9 -16.03 0.55 15.88
C THR A 9 -16.54 -0.68 15.15
N THR A 10 -17.57 -1.33 15.70
CA THR A 10 -18.31 -2.38 14.98
C THR A 10 -19.16 -1.74 13.89
N VAL A 11 -18.84 -2.05 12.64
CA VAL A 11 -19.61 -1.63 11.47
C VAL A 11 -20.45 -2.81 11.01
N THR A 12 -21.76 -2.61 10.94
CA THR A 12 -22.74 -3.62 10.52
C THR A 12 -23.62 -3.06 9.40
N LEU A 13 -23.87 -3.88 8.38
CA LEU A 13 -24.84 -3.62 7.33
C LEU A 13 -25.99 -4.64 7.43
N ASP A 14 -27.21 -4.15 7.20
CA ASP A 14 -28.43 -4.99 7.26
C ASP A 14 -28.58 -5.87 6.02
N HIS A 15 -27.94 -5.49 4.92
CA HIS A 15 -27.90 -6.22 3.67
C HIS A 15 -26.50 -6.15 3.03
N LYS A 16 -26.32 -6.91 1.95
CA LYS A 16 -25.10 -6.88 1.12
C LYS A 16 -24.93 -5.47 0.55
N ALA A 17 -23.74 -4.90 0.62
CA ALA A 17 -23.48 -3.58 0.05
C ALA A 17 -23.60 -3.59 -1.48
N GLU A 18 -24.41 -2.69 -2.01
CA GLU A 18 -24.64 -2.48 -3.44
C GLU A 18 -24.15 -1.09 -3.89
N ARG A 19 -23.97 -0.16 -2.94
CA ARG A 19 -23.51 1.21 -3.18
C ARG A 19 -22.34 1.56 -2.27
N ILE A 20 -21.12 1.29 -2.75
CA ILE A 20 -19.88 1.54 -2.01
C ILE A 20 -19.19 2.78 -2.56
N VAL A 21 -18.72 3.65 -1.65
CA VAL A 21 -17.80 4.74 -1.98
C VAL A 21 -16.45 4.46 -1.35
N ASP A 22 -15.42 4.44 -2.19
CA ASP A 22 -14.04 4.18 -1.78
C ASP A 22 -13.27 5.48 -1.61
N VAL A 23 -12.67 5.67 -0.45
CA VAL A 23 -11.84 6.84 -0.14
C VAL A 23 -10.37 6.43 -0.04
N GLY A 24 -9.58 6.91 -1.00
CA GLY A 24 -8.14 6.64 -1.13
C GLY A 24 -7.80 5.47 -2.09
N PRO A 25 -6.58 5.47 -2.66
CA PRO A 25 -6.19 4.53 -3.71
C PRO A 25 -6.09 3.07 -3.24
N ASN A 26 -5.62 2.79 -2.01
CA ASN A 26 -5.45 1.41 -1.55
C ASN A 26 -6.81 0.74 -1.30
N VAL A 27 -7.77 1.50 -0.76
CA VAL A 27 -9.16 1.03 -0.64
C VAL A 27 -9.76 0.83 -2.02
N ALA A 28 -9.53 1.74 -2.97
CA ALA A 28 -10.03 1.58 -4.33
C ALA A 28 -9.50 0.30 -4.99
N ASP A 29 -8.23 -0.07 -4.78
CA ASP A 29 -7.69 -1.36 -5.25
C ASP A 29 -8.38 -2.54 -4.57
N LEU A 30 -8.37 -2.61 -3.24
CA LEU A 30 -8.91 -3.74 -2.49
C LEU A 30 -10.41 -3.94 -2.73
N VAL A 31 -11.20 -2.88 -2.63
CA VAL A 31 -12.65 -2.96 -2.76
C VAL A 31 -13.07 -3.17 -4.20
N SER A 32 -12.37 -2.60 -5.18
CA SER A 32 -12.62 -2.95 -6.58
C SER A 32 -12.37 -4.43 -6.83
N GLU A 33 -11.29 -4.98 -6.27
CA GLU A 33 -11.00 -6.41 -6.40
C GLU A 33 -12.07 -7.26 -5.70
N LEU A 34 -12.59 -6.88 -4.54
CA LEU A 34 -13.61 -7.68 -3.84
C LEU A 34 -15.04 -7.49 -4.36
N ALA A 35 -15.43 -6.26 -4.65
CA ALA A 35 -16.81 -5.81 -4.85
C ALA A 35 -16.93 -4.67 -5.89
N GLY A 36 -16.07 -4.62 -6.91
CA GLY A 36 -16.07 -3.56 -7.93
C GLY A 36 -17.42 -3.35 -8.65
N ASP A 37 -18.27 -4.38 -8.71
CA ASP A 37 -19.65 -4.27 -9.20
C ASP A 37 -20.53 -3.35 -8.32
N SER A 38 -20.28 -3.32 -7.02
CA SER A 38 -20.95 -2.48 -6.02
C SER A 38 -20.32 -1.10 -5.82
N VAL A 39 -19.13 -0.82 -6.37
CA VAL A 39 -18.50 0.51 -6.24
C VAL A 39 -19.23 1.52 -7.13
N VAL A 40 -19.67 2.63 -6.56
CA VAL A 40 -20.38 3.71 -7.27
C VAL A 40 -19.53 4.95 -7.47
N ALA A 41 -18.53 5.19 -6.62
CA ALA A 41 -17.56 6.26 -6.80
C ALA A 41 -16.29 5.99 -6.00
N THR A 42 -15.19 6.59 -6.44
CA THR A 42 -13.93 6.62 -5.69
C THR A 42 -13.45 8.06 -5.51
N THR A 43 -12.63 8.34 -4.48
CA THR A 43 -11.97 9.65 -4.28
C THR A 43 -10.52 9.69 -4.77
N ALA A 44 -9.91 8.53 -5.05
CA ALA A 44 -8.64 8.39 -5.77
C ALA A 44 -8.70 7.37 -6.93
N ALA A 45 -7.75 7.43 -7.85
CA ALA A 45 -7.54 6.36 -8.82
C ALA A 45 -6.82 5.18 -8.13
N PRO A 46 -7.19 3.92 -8.42
CA PRO A 46 -6.47 2.74 -7.94
C PRO A 46 -5.10 2.61 -8.61
N TYR A 47 -4.17 1.88 -7.98
CA TYR A 47 -2.82 1.66 -8.54
C TYR A 47 -2.77 0.47 -9.51
N GLN A 48 -3.54 -0.60 -9.26
CA GLN A 48 -3.32 -1.90 -9.91
C GLN A 48 -4.54 -2.45 -10.64
N VAL A 49 -5.76 -2.08 -10.24
CA VAL A 49 -6.94 -2.74 -10.80
C VAL A 49 -7.30 -2.25 -12.21
N THR A 50 -7.68 -3.20 -13.06
CA THR A 50 -8.24 -2.95 -14.40
C THR A 50 -9.73 -2.58 -14.37
N ASN A 51 -10.32 -2.51 -13.18
CA ASN A 51 -11.76 -2.31 -13.03
C ASN A 51 -12.15 -0.88 -13.42
N THR A 52 -13.25 -0.77 -14.17
CA THR A 52 -13.77 0.53 -14.58
C THR A 52 -14.37 1.24 -13.38
N ILE A 53 -13.72 2.33 -12.97
CA ILE A 53 -14.29 3.28 -12.01
C ILE A 53 -15.53 3.91 -12.65
N LYS A 54 -16.70 3.73 -12.05
CA LYS A 54 -17.94 4.31 -12.58
C LYS A 54 -17.91 5.84 -12.62
N GLN A 55 -17.38 6.46 -11.57
CA GLN A 55 -17.16 7.90 -11.49
C GLN A 55 -16.20 8.27 -10.34
N ARG A 56 -15.64 9.47 -10.43
CA ARG A 56 -14.84 10.11 -9.37
C ARG A 56 -15.75 10.99 -8.51
N VAL A 57 -15.48 11.09 -7.21
CA VAL A 57 -16.14 12.04 -6.31
C VAL A 57 -15.09 12.80 -5.50
N ALA A 58 -15.35 14.07 -5.20
CA ALA A 58 -14.49 14.82 -4.31
C ALA A 58 -14.50 14.18 -2.90
N PRO A 59 -13.37 14.23 -2.15
CA PRO A 59 -13.32 13.86 -0.74
C PRO A 59 -14.04 14.92 0.12
N ASP A 60 -15.35 15.06 -0.10
CA ASP A 60 -16.24 16.00 0.57
C ASP A 60 -17.46 15.26 1.12
N VAL A 61 -17.85 15.61 2.35
CA VAL A 61 -18.93 14.94 3.09
C VAL A 61 -20.25 15.03 2.35
N ASN A 62 -20.62 16.21 1.84
CA ASN A 62 -21.91 16.41 1.20
C ASN A 62 -21.96 15.74 -0.17
N ALA A 63 -20.85 15.80 -0.94
CA ALA A 63 -20.72 15.11 -2.20
C ALA A 63 -20.87 13.59 -2.04
N ILE A 64 -20.22 13.00 -1.03
CA ILE A 64 -20.32 11.57 -0.73
C ILE A 64 -21.73 11.20 -0.26
N VAL A 65 -22.34 11.97 0.65
CA VAL A 65 -23.71 11.74 1.13
C VAL A 65 -24.73 11.81 -0.02
N ALA A 66 -24.55 12.72 -0.98
CA ALA A 66 -25.44 12.86 -2.14
C ALA A 66 -25.50 11.60 -3.01
N LEU A 67 -24.45 10.75 -2.97
CA LEU A 67 -24.43 9.46 -3.65
C LEU A 67 -25.28 8.39 -2.97
N LYS A 68 -25.78 8.64 -1.75
CA LYS A 68 -26.55 7.70 -0.93
C LYS A 68 -25.86 6.32 -0.85
N PRO A 69 -24.61 6.25 -0.33
CA PRO A 69 -23.91 4.99 -0.18
C PRO A 69 -24.53 4.14 0.92
N ASP A 70 -24.47 2.82 0.77
CA ASP A 70 -24.74 1.89 1.86
C ASP A 70 -23.59 1.94 2.88
N ILE A 71 -22.37 2.15 2.36
CA ILE A 71 -21.15 2.24 3.14
C ILE A 71 -20.07 3.06 2.41
N VAL A 72 -19.28 3.77 3.21
CA VAL A 72 -18.02 4.40 2.77
C VAL A 72 -16.86 3.63 3.40
N ILE A 73 -15.91 3.17 2.59
CA ILE A 73 -14.67 2.54 3.08
C ILE A 73 -13.56 3.57 2.91
N ILE A 74 -12.78 3.80 3.96
CA ILE A 74 -11.80 4.88 4.03
C ILE A 74 -10.45 4.32 4.45
N GLU A 75 -9.38 4.65 3.76
CA GLU A 75 -8.03 4.33 4.21
C GLU A 75 -7.50 5.33 5.24
N ASP A 76 -6.59 4.88 6.09
CA ASP A 76 -5.91 5.69 7.09
C ASP A 76 -4.84 6.58 6.46
N GLY A 77 -5.30 7.61 5.75
CA GLY A 77 -4.49 8.72 5.25
C GLY A 77 -4.82 10.02 5.99
N ALA A 78 -3.84 10.92 6.10
CA ALA A 78 -3.97 12.17 6.88
C ALA A 78 -5.21 13.01 6.51
N GLU A 79 -5.55 13.10 5.22
CA GLU A 79 -6.74 13.83 4.76
C GLU A 79 -8.01 12.96 4.79
N SER A 80 -7.87 11.66 4.53
CA SER A 80 -9.01 10.74 4.42
C SER A 80 -9.66 10.46 5.77
N ILE A 81 -8.87 10.40 6.86
CA ILE A 81 -9.38 10.13 8.21
C ILE A 81 -10.31 11.24 8.72
N GLU A 82 -10.13 12.49 8.26
CA GLU A 82 -10.96 13.62 8.66
C GLU A 82 -12.41 13.49 8.19
N LEU A 83 -12.68 12.66 7.18
CA LEU A 83 -14.03 12.39 6.68
C LEU A 83 -14.82 11.42 7.56
N VAL A 84 -14.16 10.64 8.42
CA VAL A 84 -14.81 9.54 9.17
C VAL A 84 -15.91 10.06 10.10
N SER A 85 -15.59 11.02 10.98
CA SER A 85 -16.55 11.53 11.96
C SER A 85 -17.71 12.28 11.31
N PRO A 86 -17.49 13.25 10.41
CA PRO A 86 -18.58 13.98 9.75
C PRO A 86 -19.53 13.08 8.94
N LEU A 87 -19.02 12.06 8.26
CA LEU A 87 -19.87 11.11 7.53
C LEU A 87 -20.74 10.28 8.48
N ARG A 88 -20.17 9.82 9.60
CA ARG A 88 -20.93 9.10 10.63
C ARG A 88 -22.01 9.96 11.28
N GLU A 89 -21.72 11.23 11.56
CA GLU A 89 -22.70 12.20 12.08
C GLU A 89 -23.88 12.44 11.12
N LYS A 90 -23.65 12.28 9.81
CA LYS A 90 -24.71 12.30 8.78
C LYS A 90 -25.47 10.98 8.65
N GLY A 91 -25.18 9.99 9.49
CA GLY A 91 -25.82 8.67 9.50
C GLY A 91 -25.27 7.70 8.46
N VAL A 92 -24.16 8.03 7.78
CA VAL A 92 -23.52 7.13 6.81
C VAL A 92 -22.72 6.07 7.55
N LYS A 93 -22.80 4.81 7.10
CA LYS A 93 -21.93 3.74 7.60
C LYS A 93 -20.53 3.96 7.06
N VAL A 94 -19.53 3.95 7.94
CA VAL A 94 -18.12 4.18 7.57
C VAL A 94 -17.25 3.11 8.20
N ALA A 95 -16.41 2.47 7.39
CA ALA A 95 -15.34 1.58 7.84
C ALA A 95 -13.98 2.21 7.53
N LEU A 96 -13.21 2.54 8.58
CA LEU A 96 -11.81 2.95 8.43
C LEU A 96 -10.89 1.73 8.37
N LEU A 97 -9.99 1.69 7.40
CA LEU A 97 -8.95 0.68 7.26
C LEU A 97 -7.60 1.28 7.67
N ARG A 98 -6.99 0.75 8.74
CA ARG A 98 -5.66 1.19 9.19
C ARG A 98 -4.58 0.86 8.18
N GLU A 99 -3.54 1.70 8.12
CA GLU A 99 -2.34 1.36 7.38
C GLU A 99 -1.73 0.06 7.95
N PRO A 100 -1.60 -1.00 7.13
CA PRO A 100 -1.06 -2.27 7.59
C PRO A 100 0.43 -2.14 7.89
N ALA A 101 0.88 -2.74 9.00
CA ALA A 101 2.30 -2.79 9.35
C ALA A 101 2.97 -4.10 8.94
N THR A 102 2.16 -5.13 8.65
CA THR A 102 2.62 -6.47 8.29
C THR A 102 1.75 -7.07 7.19
N VAL A 103 2.28 -8.06 6.48
CA VAL A 103 1.52 -8.90 5.54
C VAL A 103 0.32 -9.54 6.22
N LYS A 104 0.44 -9.91 7.50
CA LYS A 104 -0.66 -10.47 8.28
C LYS A 104 -1.78 -9.45 8.51
N ASP A 105 -1.44 -8.18 8.71
CA ASP A 105 -2.45 -7.12 8.79
C ASP A 105 -3.19 -6.96 7.45
N VAL A 106 -2.48 -7.07 6.32
CA VAL A 106 -3.10 -7.04 4.98
C VAL A 106 -4.06 -8.22 4.81
N GLU A 107 -3.67 -9.43 5.22
CA GLU A 107 -4.53 -10.61 5.21
C GLU A 107 -5.80 -10.38 6.04
N ASP A 108 -5.63 -9.98 7.30
CA ASP A 108 -6.74 -9.79 8.23
C ASP A 108 -7.69 -8.69 7.76
N GLN A 109 -7.15 -7.59 7.25
CA GLN A 109 -7.92 -6.50 6.69
C GLN A 109 -8.71 -6.95 5.46
N THR A 110 -8.07 -7.65 4.52
CA THR A 110 -8.73 -8.21 3.32
C THR A 110 -9.87 -9.15 3.71
N ARG A 111 -9.63 -10.03 4.69
CA ARG A 111 -10.63 -10.97 5.21
C ARG A 111 -11.80 -10.25 5.87
N ASN A 112 -11.53 -9.21 6.66
CA ASN A 112 -12.55 -8.42 7.34
C ASN A 112 -13.41 -7.61 6.36
N VAL A 113 -12.80 -6.98 5.35
CA VAL A 113 -13.53 -6.31 4.28
C VAL A 113 -14.36 -7.31 3.48
N GLY A 114 -13.83 -8.50 3.19
CA GLY A 114 -14.59 -9.60 2.58
C GLY A 114 -15.87 -9.94 3.36
N LYS A 115 -15.77 -10.12 4.69
CA LYS A 115 -16.93 -10.38 5.57
C LYS A 115 -17.93 -9.22 5.63
N LEU A 116 -17.42 -7.99 5.67
CA LEU A 116 -18.26 -6.80 5.66
C LEU A 116 -19.07 -6.71 4.35
N LEU A 117 -18.45 -7.00 3.21
CA LEU A 117 -19.06 -6.88 1.89
C LEU A 117 -19.77 -8.14 1.38
N GLY A 118 -19.75 -9.24 2.14
CA GLY A 118 -20.30 -10.53 1.72
C GLY A 118 -19.56 -11.11 0.50
N ARG A 119 -18.24 -10.99 0.50
CA ARG A 119 -17.29 -11.42 -0.54
C ARG A 119 -16.18 -12.31 0.04
N GLU A 120 -16.49 -13.10 1.05
CA GLU A 120 -15.53 -13.94 1.79
C GLU A 120 -14.75 -14.87 0.86
N SER A 121 -15.42 -15.58 -0.05
CA SER A 121 -14.74 -16.48 -0.98
C SER A 121 -13.76 -15.75 -1.93
N LYS A 122 -14.08 -14.51 -2.32
CA LYS A 122 -13.19 -13.70 -3.16
C LYS A 122 -11.99 -13.19 -2.35
N ALA A 123 -12.23 -12.77 -1.11
CA ALA A 123 -11.17 -12.40 -0.16
C ALA A 123 -10.23 -13.58 0.11
N ASP A 124 -10.76 -14.78 0.34
CA ASP A 124 -9.95 -15.99 0.55
C ASP A 124 -9.09 -16.34 -0.67
N SER A 125 -9.64 -16.20 -1.88
CA SER A 125 -8.89 -16.41 -3.13
C SER A 125 -7.77 -15.37 -3.31
N LEU A 126 -8.04 -14.10 -2.99
CA LEU A 126 -7.05 -13.02 -3.08
C LEU A 126 -5.91 -13.24 -2.07
N ILE A 127 -6.26 -13.57 -0.82
CA ILE A 127 -5.30 -13.93 0.23
C ILE A 127 -4.46 -15.14 -0.19
N ALA A 128 -5.07 -16.19 -0.74
CA ALA A 128 -4.34 -17.37 -1.19
C ALA A 128 -3.32 -17.03 -2.29
N THR A 129 -3.70 -16.15 -3.22
CA THR A 129 -2.80 -15.66 -4.29
C THR A 129 -1.62 -14.89 -3.70
N MET A 130 -1.87 -13.95 -2.79
CA MET A 130 -0.83 -13.19 -2.09
C MET A 130 0.14 -14.12 -1.35
N MET A 131 -0.38 -15.11 -0.61
CA MET A 131 0.44 -16.06 0.15
C MET A 131 1.23 -17.01 -0.75
N ASN A 132 0.76 -17.31 -1.95
CA ASN A 132 1.54 -18.08 -2.92
C ASN A 132 2.75 -17.29 -3.42
N TYR A 133 2.62 -16.00 -3.74
CA TYR A 133 3.77 -15.17 -4.10
C TYR A 133 4.82 -15.09 -2.98
N ILE A 134 4.37 -15.05 -1.73
CA ILE A 134 5.28 -15.09 -0.58
C ILE A 134 6.02 -16.44 -0.53
N ARG A 135 5.30 -17.56 -0.68
CA ARG A 135 5.93 -18.90 -0.69
C ARG A 135 6.93 -19.07 -1.84
N ASP A 136 6.61 -18.54 -3.02
CA ASP A 136 7.52 -18.56 -4.16
C ASP A 136 8.79 -17.74 -3.86
N THR A 137 8.62 -16.56 -3.26
CA THR A 137 9.74 -15.71 -2.81
C THR A 137 10.61 -16.43 -1.77
N GLU A 138 10.00 -17.09 -0.79
CA GLU A 138 10.74 -17.85 0.23
C GLU A 138 11.46 -19.07 -0.34
N SER A 139 10.89 -19.70 -1.36
CA SER A 139 11.50 -20.82 -2.08
C SER A 139 12.72 -20.36 -2.87
N LEU A 140 12.62 -19.22 -3.57
CA LEU A 140 13.75 -18.58 -4.23
C LEU A 140 14.84 -18.20 -3.23
N ARG A 141 14.48 -17.57 -2.11
CA ARG A 141 15.42 -17.28 -1.01
C ARG A 141 16.14 -18.54 -0.52
N PHE A 142 15.41 -19.65 -0.33
CA PHE A 142 16.01 -20.90 0.14
C PHE A 142 17.04 -21.47 -0.85
N ALA A 143 16.82 -21.31 -2.15
CA ALA A 143 17.78 -21.71 -3.18
C ALA A 143 19.08 -20.88 -3.12
N HIS A 144 18.99 -19.63 -2.65
CA HIS A 144 20.09 -18.68 -2.52
C HIS A 144 20.57 -18.48 -1.07
N ARG A 145 20.26 -19.40 -0.15
CA ARG A 145 20.51 -19.23 1.30
C ARG A 145 21.99 -19.14 1.68
N ASP A 146 22.88 -19.65 0.83
CA ASP A 146 24.34 -19.63 1.05
C ASP A 146 24.99 -18.37 0.46
N ASP A 147 24.24 -17.55 -0.31
CA ASP A 147 24.72 -16.30 -0.86
C ASP A 147 24.86 -15.24 0.25
N PRO A 148 25.84 -14.32 0.16
CA PRO A 148 25.96 -13.22 1.11
C PRO A 148 24.70 -12.35 1.11
N LYS A 149 24.18 -12.08 2.31
CA LYS A 149 23.00 -11.24 2.49
C LYS A 149 23.23 -9.84 1.94
N GLN A 150 22.36 -9.41 1.02
CA GLN A 150 22.44 -8.08 0.43
C GLN A 150 21.72 -7.04 1.31
N THR A 151 22.27 -5.83 1.39
CA THR A 151 21.56 -4.65 1.91
C THR A 151 20.72 -4.02 0.81
N VAL A 152 19.41 -3.90 1.04
CA VAL A 152 18.44 -3.34 0.10
C VAL A 152 17.86 -2.04 0.65
N ALA A 153 17.88 -1.00 -0.18
CA ALA A 153 17.18 0.25 0.08
C ALA A 153 15.91 0.32 -0.78
N VAL A 154 14.77 0.64 -0.17
CA VAL A 154 13.56 1.07 -0.88
C VAL A 154 13.55 2.59 -0.83
N TYR A 155 13.82 3.25 -1.95
CA TYR A 155 14.10 4.70 -1.98
C TYR A 155 13.61 5.36 -3.27
N ASN A 156 12.84 6.44 -3.13
CA ASN A 156 12.47 7.35 -4.22
C ASN A 156 12.69 8.82 -3.81
N GLU A 157 12.15 9.76 -4.57
CA GLU A 157 12.26 11.20 -4.32
C GLU A 157 11.73 11.65 -2.95
N ASN A 158 10.81 10.90 -2.34
CA ASN A 158 10.28 11.19 -1.00
C ASN A 158 11.22 10.72 0.11
N GLY A 159 12.18 9.83 -0.19
CA GLY A 159 13.20 9.37 0.73
C GLY A 159 13.31 7.86 0.86
N LEU A 160 13.96 7.43 1.94
CA LEU A 160 14.25 6.03 2.27
C LEU A 160 13.13 5.44 3.12
N TYR A 161 12.47 4.42 2.58
CA TYR A 161 11.38 3.66 3.19
C TYR A 161 11.89 2.43 3.94
N GLY A 162 10.99 1.75 4.65
CA GLY A 162 11.30 0.52 5.39
C GLY A 162 11.75 0.76 6.82
N LYS A 163 11.35 1.87 7.44
CA LYS A 163 11.51 2.03 8.90
C LYS A 163 10.80 0.89 9.67
N PRO A 164 11.23 0.51 10.89
CA PRO A 164 10.60 -0.57 11.64
C PRO A 164 9.08 -0.42 11.79
N LYS A 165 8.35 -1.53 11.92
CA LYS A 165 6.87 -1.53 12.04
C LYS A 165 6.15 -0.89 10.85
N THR A 166 6.61 -1.17 9.63
CA THR A 166 5.92 -0.79 8.39
C THR A 166 5.82 -2.01 7.50
N LEU A 167 4.82 -2.04 6.61
CA LEU A 167 4.63 -3.15 5.68
C LEU A 167 5.88 -3.41 4.83
N ILE A 168 6.57 -2.38 4.36
CA ILE A 168 7.82 -2.53 3.60
C ILE A 168 8.90 -3.22 4.45
N ALA A 169 9.03 -2.86 5.72
CA ALA A 169 10.00 -3.51 6.60
C ALA A 169 9.65 -4.99 6.83
N ASP A 170 8.38 -5.33 6.98
CA ASP A 170 7.88 -6.70 7.11
C ASP A 170 8.13 -7.50 5.82
N MET A 171 7.79 -6.95 4.65
CA MET A 171 8.00 -7.57 3.35
C MET A 171 9.46 -7.94 3.08
N LEU A 172 10.41 -7.06 3.45
CA LEU A 172 11.84 -7.33 3.28
C LEU A 172 12.34 -8.55 4.09
N THR A 173 11.61 -8.96 5.15
CA THR A 173 11.95 -10.16 5.92
C THR A 173 11.70 -11.45 5.14
N TYR A 174 10.64 -11.50 4.32
CA TYR A 174 10.34 -12.66 3.48
C TYR A 174 11.37 -12.85 2.37
N VAL A 175 11.91 -11.75 1.83
CA VAL A 175 13.00 -11.77 0.83
C VAL A 175 14.33 -12.21 1.47
N GLY A 176 14.51 -11.98 2.77
CA GLY A 176 15.72 -12.37 3.49
C GLY A 176 16.89 -11.41 3.30
N VAL A 177 16.63 -10.12 3.10
CA VAL A 177 17.65 -9.07 2.88
C VAL A 177 17.86 -8.18 4.11
N ASP A 178 18.98 -7.46 4.14
CA ASP A 178 19.21 -6.43 5.15
C ASP A 178 18.50 -5.15 4.73
N ASN A 179 17.56 -4.69 5.55
CA ASN A 179 16.83 -3.46 5.31
C ASN A 179 17.73 -2.24 5.63
N ALA A 180 18.05 -1.46 4.60
CA ALA A 180 18.90 -0.27 4.72
C ALA A 180 18.41 0.73 5.77
N ALA A 181 17.10 1.03 5.79
CA ALA A 181 16.52 1.99 6.73
C ALA A 181 16.61 1.53 8.18
N ALA A 182 16.35 0.24 8.42
CA ALA A 182 16.49 -0.35 9.75
C ALA A 182 17.96 -0.36 10.21
N LYS A 183 18.89 -0.71 9.31
CA LYS A 183 20.33 -0.78 9.59
C LYS A 183 20.93 0.54 10.07
N ILE A 184 20.48 1.66 9.52
CA ILE A 184 20.96 3.00 9.90
C ILE A 184 20.09 3.70 10.95
N GLY A 185 18.99 3.08 11.38
CA GLY A 185 18.13 3.58 12.45
C GLY A 185 17.22 4.75 12.06
N VAL A 186 16.63 4.74 10.86
CA VAL A 186 15.64 5.75 10.44
C VAL A 186 14.48 5.80 11.46
N LYS A 187 14.16 7.00 11.96
CA LYS A 187 13.14 7.21 13.00
C LYS A 187 11.73 7.18 12.41
N GLN A 188 10.75 6.84 13.24
CA GLN A 188 9.35 6.66 12.84
C GLN A 188 8.69 7.91 12.25
N SER A 189 9.10 9.12 12.65
CA SER A 189 8.40 10.35 12.29
C SER A 189 8.64 10.83 10.85
N ASN A 190 9.66 10.33 10.14
CA ASN A 190 10.04 10.80 8.80
C ASN A 190 10.41 9.63 7.87
N PHE A 191 10.37 9.85 6.56
CA PHE A 191 11.18 9.07 5.63
C PHE A 191 12.67 9.36 5.87
N GLY A 192 13.55 8.39 5.58
CA GLY A 192 14.98 8.64 5.62
C GLY A 192 15.42 9.56 4.48
N THR A 193 16.51 10.27 4.66
CA THR A 193 17.02 11.25 3.69
C THR A 193 17.94 10.62 2.63
N LYS A 194 18.36 11.41 1.64
CA LYS A 194 19.44 11.00 0.73
C LYS A 194 20.75 10.73 1.47
N ALA A 195 21.06 11.49 2.53
CA ALA A 195 22.26 11.24 3.35
C ALA A 195 22.17 9.90 4.09
N ASP A 196 20.97 9.52 4.52
CA ASP A 196 20.68 8.21 5.12
C ASP A 196 20.88 7.06 4.11
N LEU A 197 20.42 7.22 2.87
CA LEU A 197 20.71 6.29 1.77
C LEU A 197 22.22 6.12 1.56
N ILE A 198 22.96 7.23 1.52
CA ILE A 198 24.41 7.22 1.32
C ILE A 198 25.12 6.50 2.48
N LYS A 199 24.70 6.79 3.72
CA LYS A 199 25.23 6.14 4.92
C LYS A 199 24.95 4.64 4.95
N ALA A 200 23.81 4.20 4.42
CA ALA A 200 23.46 2.79 4.38
C ALA A 200 24.29 1.98 3.36
N ASP A 201 24.84 2.63 2.33
CA ASP A 201 25.62 2.04 1.22
C ASP A 201 25.03 0.71 0.72
N PRO A 202 23.79 0.74 0.18
CA PRO A 202 23.06 -0.47 -0.17
C PRO A 202 23.66 -1.18 -1.40
N ASP A 203 23.49 -2.50 -1.45
CA ASP A 203 23.85 -3.32 -2.59
C ASP A 203 22.83 -3.22 -3.72
N VAL A 204 21.56 -2.93 -3.38
CA VAL A 204 20.44 -2.75 -4.34
C VAL A 204 19.57 -1.57 -3.91
N ILE A 205 19.13 -0.77 -4.87
CA ILE A 205 18.09 0.25 -4.68
C ILE A 205 16.84 -0.19 -5.44
N ILE A 206 15.73 -0.33 -4.72
CA ILE A 206 14.37 -0.52 -5.26
C ILE A 206 13.69 0.85 -5.24
N VAL A 207 13.17 1.28 -6.38
CA VAL A 207 12.57 2.60 -6.60
C VAL A 207 11.07 2.41 -6.81
N PRO A 208 10.24 2.54 -5.76
CA PRO A 208 8.80 2.46 -5.91
C PRO A 208 8.27 3.72 -6.60
N ILE A 209 7.57 3.57 -7.72
CA ILE A 209 6.95 4.67 -8.44
C ILE A 209 5.69 4.24 -9.20
N ASP A 210 4.74 5.16 -9.37
CA ASP A 210 3.62 4.93 -10.27
C ASP A 210 4.09 4.98 -11.73
N ILE A 211 4.24 3.80 -12.34
CA ILE A 211 4.64 3.66 -13.75
C ILE A 211 3.54 4.05 -14.74
N HIS A 212 2.33 4.33 -14.25
CA HIS A 212 1.19 4.79 -15.04
C HIS A 212 0.96 6.30 -14.93
N ALA A 213 1.75 7.00 -14.11
CA ALA A 213 1.68 8.46 -14.01
C ALA A 213 1.94 9.14 -15.37
N PRO A 214 1.21 10.21 -15.72
CA PRO A 214 1.36 10.89 -17.02
C PRO A 214 2.78 11.40 -17.31
N ASP A 215 3.54 11.71 -16.26
CA ASP A 215 4.92 12.21 -16.30
C ASP A 215 5.97 11.13 -16.05
N TYR A 216 5.57 9.85 -15.98
CA TYR A 216 6.51 8.74 -15.82
C TYR A 216 7.53 8.70 -16.96
N ASN A 217 8.81 8.77 -16.60
CA ASN A 217 9.92 8.62 -17.54
C ASN A 217 11.02 7.75 -16.94
N ARG A 218 11.05 6.49 -17.36
CA ARG A 218 12.01 5.47 -16.90
C ARG A 218 13.47 5.93 -16.97
N ASP A 219 13.86 6.53 -18.10
CA ASP A 219 15.25 6.92 -18.34
C ASP A 219 15.64 8.13 -17.49
N ALA A 220 14.73 9.09 -17.31
CA ALA A 220 14.94 10.22 -16.42
C ALA A 220 15.08 9.77 -14.97
N ILE A 221 14.27 8.80 -14.52
CA ILE A 221 14.37 8.22 -13.18
C ILE A 221 15.74 7.58 -13.01
N TYR A 222 16.17 6.68 -13.91
CA TYR A 222 17.49 6.08 -13.82
C TYR A 222 18.63 7.09 -13.85
N ALA A 223 18.50 8.16 -14.65
CA ALA A 223 19.47 9.25 -14.69
C ALA A 223 19.60 9.96 -13.32
N ASN A 224 18.50 10.15 -12.57
CA ASN A 224 18.54 10.73 -11.23
C ASN A 224 19.36 9.90 -10.22
N TYR A 225 19.56 8.60 -10.48
CA TYR A 225 20.41 7.74 -9.65
C TYR A 225 21.83 7.64 -10.19
N TYR A 226 21.98 7.33 -11.48
CA TYR A 226 23.30 7.01 -12.06
C TYR A 226 24.15 8.24 -12.38
N ASN A 227 23.53 9.41 -12.58
CA ASN A 227 24.24 10.65 -12.90
C ASN A 227 24.40 11.57 -11.68
N ASP A 228 23.87 11.20 -10.53
CA ASP A 228 23.97 11.97 -9.30
C ASP A 228 25.38 11.82 -8.68
N PRO A 229 26.21 12.88 -8.64
CA PRO A 229 27.58 12.78 -8.14
C PRO A 229 27.66 12.34 -6.68
N ALA A 230 26.64 12.63 -5.87
CA ALA A 230 26.62 12.25 -4.47
C ALA A 230 26.35 10.75 -4.29
N LEU A 231 25.74 10.08 -5.28
CA LEU A 231 25.45 8.64 -5.25
C LEU A 231 26.52 7.81 -5.99
N ALA A 232 27.42 8.44 -6.73
CA ALA A 232 28.42 7.78 -7.58
C ALA A 232 29.27 6.72 -6.85
N ASN A 233 29.42 6.86 -5.54
CA ASN A 233 30.23 5.94 -4.74
C ASN A 233 29.48 4.74 -4.16
N LEU A 234 28.15 4.71 -4.20
CA LEU A 234 27.36 3.63 -3.63
C LEU A 234 27.55 2.32 -4.38
N LYS A 235 27.55 1.20 -3.64
CA LYS A 235 27.64 -0.15 -4.23
C LYS A 235 26.57 -0.38 -5.29
N ALA A 236 25.31 -0.06 -5.01
CA ALA A 236 24.21 -0.21 -5.96
C ALA A 236 24.44 0.56 -7.28
N ILE A 237 25.04 1.76 -7.21
CA ILE A 237 25.31 2.60 -8.38
C ILE A 237 26.47 2.05 -9.20
N LYS A 238 27.59 1.69 -8.56
CA LYS A 238 28.76 1.08 -9.22
C LYS A 238 28.40 -0.24 -9.90
N ASN A 239 27.55 -1.04 -9.26
CA ASN A 239 27.17 -2.36 -9.73
C ASN A 239 25.90 -2.36 -10.60
N LYS A 240 25.36 -1.19 -10.96
CA LYS A 240 24.13 -1.04 -11.77
C LYS A 240 22.92 -1.82 -11.21
N LYS A 241 22.77 -1.85 -9.89
CA LYS A 241 21.67 -2.51 -9.17
C LYS A 241 20.62 -1.51 -8.68
N VAL A 242 19.97 -0.84 -9.63
CA VAL A 242 18.78 -0.01 -9.38
C VAL A 242 17.61 -0.63 -10.12
N ALA A 243 16.49 -0.87 -9.43
CA ALA A 243 15.30 -1.48 -10.00
C ALA A 243 14.10 -0.59 -9.74
N ILE A 244 13.38 -0.21 -10.79
CA ILE A 244 12.11 0.52 -10.69
C ILE A 244 11.00 -0.52 -10.54
N VAL A 245 10.11 -0.32 -9.57
CA VAL A 245 8.96 -1.18 -9.28
C VAL A 245 7.69 -0.37 -9.10
#